data_AF-K7K5Z8-F1
#
_entry.id   AF-K7K5Z8-F1
#
_cell.length_a   1.000
_cell.length_b   1.000
_cell.length_c   1.000
_cell.angle_alpha   90.00
_cell.angle_beta   90.00
_cell.angle_gamma   90.00
#
_symmetry.space_group_name_H-M   'P 1'
#
loop_
_entity.id
_entity.type
_entity.pdbx_description
1 polymer ?
#
loop_
_entity_poly.entity_id
_entity_poly.type
_entity_poly.pdbx_seq_one_letter_code
_entity_poly.pdbx_strand_id
1 'polypeptide(L)'
;MRLLSRKVLKVEPLLDATGHLFSLSVLKKPANMEGIQESIFLPVTRADLEVLRSLFNCIMPYLLGWNAFGNSIKPEVYSQVNSTNPRYGADNEWNR
;
A
#
# COMPACT_ATOMS: atom_id res chain seq x y z
N MET A 1 23.74 20.77 -9.16
CA MET A 1 22.90 20.64 -10.37
C MET A 1 21.86 19.56 -10.12
N ARG A 2 20.56 19.89 -10.03
CA ARG A 2 19.48 18.96 -9.65
C ARG A 2 18.80 18.42 -10.92
N LEU A 3 18.87 17.12 -11.16
CA LEU A 3 18.17 16.48 -12.27
C LEU A 3 16.72 16.22 -11.85
N LEU A 4 15.76 16.75 -12.62
CA LEU A 4 14.35 16.41 -12.44
C LEU A 4 14.10 15.07 -13.15
N SER A 5 13.76 14.05 -12.36
CA SER A 5 13.37 12.74 -12.88
C SER A 5 11.91 12.48 -12.53
N ARG A 6 11.12 12.06 -13.53
CA ARG A 6 9.72 11.68 -13.37
C ARG A 6 9.59 10.19 -13.63
N LYS A 7 9.02 9.45 -12.67
CA LYS A 7 8.70 8.02 -12.81
C LYS A 7 7.18 7.89 -12.93
N VAL A 8 6.73 7.14 -13.92
CA VAL A 8 5.31 6.85 -14.16
C VAL A 8 5.14 5.35 -14.23
N LEU A 9 4.38 4.79 -13.30
CA LEU A 9 3.95 3.39 -13.34
C LEU A 9 2.51 3.37 -13.86
N LYS A 10 2.26 2.62 -14.93
CA LYS A 10 0.92 2.34 -15.45
C LYS A 10 0.62 0.86 -15.27
N VAL A 11 -0.62 0.56 -14.92
CA VAL A 11 -1.14 -0.80 -14.82
C VAL A 11 -2.39 -0.85 -15.67
N GLU A 12 -2.36 -1.64 -16.74
CA GLU A 12 -3.45 -1.74 -17.72
C GLU A 12 -3.91 -3.19 -17.84
N PRO A 13 -5.22 -3.46 -17.95
CA PRO A 13 -5.70 -4.83 -18.19
C PRO A 13 -5.30 -5.29 -19.59
N LEU A 14 -4.95 -6.57 -19.71
CA LEU A 14 -4.63 -7.18 -21.00
C LEU A 14 -5.95 -7.52 -21.75
N LEU A 15 -5.96 -7.35 -23.08
CA LEU A 15 -7.18 -7.49 -23.92
C LEU A 15 -7.81 -8.89 -23.86
N ASP A 16 -6.99 -9.91 -23.63
CA ASP A 16 -7.36 -11.32 -23.48
C ASP A 16 -7.86 -11.67 -22.06
N ALA A 17 -7.93 -10.68 -21.17
CA ALA A 17 -8.30 -10.82 -19.75
C ALA A 17 -7.44 -11.82 -18.95
N THR A 18 -6.25 -12.18 -19.44
CA THR A 18 -5.38 -13.16 -18.78
C THR A 18 -4.55 -12.55 -17.64
N GLY A 19 -4.50 -11.21 -17.57
CA GLY A 19 -3.68 -10.50 -16.60
C GLY A 19 -3.64 -9.00 -16.83
N HIS A 20 -2.54 -8.39 -16.42
CA HIS A 20 -2.28 -6.95 -16.53
C HIS A 20 -0.89 -6.71 -17.09
N LEU A 21 -0.72 -5.58 -17.77
CA LEU A 21 0.58 -5.07 -18.18
C LEU A 21 1.03 -3.95 -17.25
N PHE A 22 2.18 -4.14 -16.62
CA PHE A 22 2.81 -3.13 -15.78
C PHE A 22 3.86 -2.40 -16.62
N SER A 23 3.73 -1.09 -16.74
CA SER A 23 4.63 -0.25 -17.55
C SER A 23 5.29 0.80 -16.67
N LEU A 24 6.60 0.71 -16.49
CA LEU A 24 7.39 1.69 -15.75
C LEU A 24 8.14 2.58 -16.75
N SER A 25 7.75 3.84 -16.85
CA SER A 25 8.41 4.86 -17.66
C SER A 25 9.17 5.85 -16.78
N VAL A 26 10.46 6.04 -17.06
CA VAL A 26 11.32 7.01 -16.39
C VAL A 26 11.74 8.08 -17.38
N LEU A 27 11.34 9.32 -17.11
CA LEU A 27 11.76 10.49 -17.86
C LEU A 27 12.83 11.22 -17.06
N LYS A 28 14.05 11.26 -17.58
CA LYS A 28 15.16 12.06 -17.05
C LYS A 28 15.26 13.31 -17.91
N LYS A 29 14.96 14.48 -17.34
CA LYS A 29 15.19 15.76 -18.03
C LYS A 29 16.43 16.43 -17.44
N PRO A 30 17.62 16.23 -18.02
CA PRO A 30 18.77 17.05 -17.68
C PRO A 30 18.48 18.51 -18.02
N ALA A 31 18.98 19.43 -17.19
CA ALA A 31 18.66 20.86 -17.29
C ALA A 31 19.03 21.47 -18.66
N ASN A 32 19.90 20.82 -19.44
CA ASN A 32 20.55 21.40 -20.62
C ASN A 32 20.57 20.46 -21.86
N MET A 33 19.87 19.31 -21.85
CA MET A 33 19.91 18.33 -22.96
C MET A 33 18.51 17.74 -23.23
N GLU A 34 18.37 17.07 -24.38
CA GLU A 34 17.19 16.28 -24.73
C GLU A 34 16.89 15.23 -23.65
N GLY A 35 15.61 15.05 -23.32
CA GLY A 35 15.19 14.16 -22.24
C GLY A 35 15.37 12.69 -22.60
N ILE A 36 16.00 11.89 -21.73
CA ILE A 36 16.10 10.44 -21.90
C ILE A 36 14.83 9.81 -21.31
N GLN A 37 14.09 9.08 -22.14
CA GLN A 37 12.93 8.30 -21.73
C GLN A 37 13.26 6.80 -21.82
N GLU A 38 13.26 6.13 -20.68
CA GLU A 38 13.44 4.68 -20.56
C GLU A 38 12.11 4.07 -20.11
N SER A 39 11.67 2.98 -20.75
CA SER A 39 10.44 2.26 -20.36
C SER A 39 10.66 0.76 -20.30
N ILE A 40 10.18 0.13 -19.23
CA ILE A 40 10.17 -1.32 -19.05
C ILE A 40 8.72 -1.79 -18.95
N PHE A 41 8.44 -2.92 -19.59
CA PHE A 41 7.12 -3.55 -19.63
C PHE A 41 7.20 -4.94 -19.00
N LEU A 42 6.26 -5.23 -18.11
CA LEU A 42 6.18 -6.51 -17.41
C LEU A 42 4.74 -7.04 -17.53
N PRO A 43 4.52 -8.12 -18.30
CA PRO A 43 3.25 -8.83 -18.25
C PRO A 43 3.13 -9.56 -16.90
N VAL A 44 1.99 -9.40 -16.25
CA VAL A 44 1.67 -10.00 -14.95
C VAL A 44 0.43 -10.86 -15.14
N THR A 45 0.54 -12.15 -14.86
CA THR A 45 -0.60 -13.07 -14.99
C THR A 45 -1.62 -12.82 -13.89
N ARG A 46 -2.84 -13.33 -14.07
CA ARG A 46 -3.86 -13.29 -13.01
C ARG A 46 -3.39 -13.97 -11.73
N ALA A 47 -2.66 -15.09 -11.83
CA ALA A 47 -2.14 -15.79 -10.66
C ALA A 47 -1.14 -14.91 -9.88
N ASP A 48 -0.19 -14.29 -10.58
CA ASP A 48 0.79 -13.39 -9.97
C ASP A 48 0.11 -12.19 -9.29
N LEU A 49 -0.95 -11.64 -9.91
CA LEU A 49 -1.71 -10.52 -9.35
C LEU A 49 -2.43 -10.90 -8.05
N GLU A 50 -3.01 -12.11 -7.97
CA GLU A 50 -3.66 -12.58 -6.74
C GLU A 50 -2.63 -12.77 -5.60
N VAL A 51 -1.42 -13.26 -5.92
CA VAL A 51 -0.32 -13.33 -4.95
C VAL A 51 0.04 -11.93 -4.44
N LEU A 52 0.23 -10.96 -5.33
CA LEU A 52 0.53 -9.57 -4.96
C LEU A 52 -0.59 -8.95 -4.11
N ARG A 53 -1.85 -9.22 -4.46
CA ARG A 53 -3.01 -8.73 -3.70
C ARG A 53 -3.04 -9.30 -2.28
N SER A 54 -2.82 -10.60 -2.14
CA SER A 54 -2.73 -11.26 -0.84
C SER A 54 -1.57 -10.70 0.00
N LEU A 55 -0.40 -10.52 -0.62
CA LEU A 55 0.79 -9.97 0.03
C LEU A 55 0.55 -8.53 0.51
N PHE A 56 -0.05 -7.69 -0.34
CA PHE A 56 -0.35 -6.31 0.02
C PHE A 56 -1.31 -6.25 1.20
N ASN A 57 -2.40 -7.02 1.19
CA ASN A 57 -3.33 -7.08 2.33
C ASN A 57 -2.62 -7.51 3.63
N CYS A 58 -1.71 -8.48 3.55
CA CYS A 58 -0.94 -8.96 4.70
C CYS A 58 0.00 -7.88 5.25
N ILE A 59 0.72 -7.16 4.39
CA ILE A 59 1.76 -6.21 4.81
C ILE A 59 1.21 -4.82 5.19
N MET A 60 0.01 -4.44 4.72
CA MET A 60 -0.55 -3.09 5.00
C MET A 60 -0.58 -2.72 6.49
N PRO A 61 -1.04 -3.57 7.43
CA PRO A 61 -1.04 -3.23 8.85
C PRO A 61 0.37 -2.97 9.42
N TYR A 62 1.39 -3.61 8.86
CA TYR A 62 2.78 -3.43 9.26
C TYR A 62 3.35 -2.11 8.71
N LEU A 63 3.06 -1.78 7.45
CA LEU A 63 3.47 -0.49 6.86
C LEU A 63 2.80 0.71 7.54
N LEU A 64 1.57 0.53 8.04
CA LEU A 64 0.84 1.54 8.81
C LEU A 64 1.25 1.60 10.30
N GLY A 65 2.07 0.64 10.77
CA GLY A 65 2.46 0.52 12.18
C GLY A 65 1.35 0.01 13.11
N TRP A 66 0.21 -0.43 12.58
CA TRP A 66 -0.92 -0.97 13.36
C TRP A 66 -0.57 -2.29 14.05
N ASN A 67 0.41 -3.03 13.52
CA ASN A 67 0.94 -4.21 14.19
C ASN A 67 1.53 -3.89 15.59
N ALA A 68 2.17 -2.74 15.77
CA ALA A 68 2.73 -2.32 17.05
C ALA A 68 1.62 -2.05 18.08
N PHE A 69 0.51 -1.44 17.63
CA PHE A 69 -0.68 -1.25 18.44
C PHE A 69 -1.35 -2.60 18.76
N GLY A 70 -1.63 -3.44 17.77
CA GLY A 70 -2.27 -4.73 17.95
C GLY A 70 -1.50 -5.66 18.90
N ASN A 71 -0.17 -5.69 18.80
CA ASN A 71 0.69 -6.48 19.69
C ASN A 71 0.80 -5.90 21.12
N SER A 72 0.45 -4.64 21.32
CA SER A 72 0.43 -4.01 22.65
C SER A 72 -0.90 -4.23 23.39
N ILE A 73 -1.94 -4.70 22.69
CA ILE A 73 -3.22 -5.07 23.29
C ILE A 73 -2.98 -6.33 24.12
N LYS A 74 -2.81 -6.15 25.42
CA LYS A 74 -2.69 -7.26 26.35
C LYS A 74 -4.05 -7.96 26.49
N PRO A 75 -4.18 -9.24 26.12
CA PRO A 75 -5.45 -9.95 26.20
C PRO A 75 -5.99 -10.02 27.63
N GLU A 76 -5.11 -10.04 28.64
CA GLU A 76 -5.47 -10.02 30.05
C GLU A 76 -6.30 -8.78 30.49
N VAL A 77 -6.09 -7.62 29.85
CA VAL A 77 -6.81 -6.37 30.17
C VAL A 77 -8.24 -6.40 29.62
N TYR A 78 -8.47 -7.08 28.48
CA TYR A 78 -9.80 -7.22 27.89
C TYR A 78 -10.59 -8.39 28.48
N SER A 79 -9.92 -9.46 28.93
CA SER A 79 -10.60 -10.57 29.63
C SER A 79 -11.10 -10.21 31.02
N GLN A 80 -10.60 -9.12 31.61
CA GLN A 80 -11.03 -8.61 32.92
C GLN A 80 -12.15 -7.54 32.81
N VAL A 81 -12.74 -7.33 31.63
CA VAL A 81 -13.94 -6.50 31.48
C VAL A 81 -15.16 -7.40 31.59
N ASN A 82 -15.54 -7.69 32.84
CA ASN A 82 -16.76 -8.42 33.19
C ASN A 82 -17.98 -7.88 32.41
N SER A 83 -18.84 -8.80 31.98
CA SER A 83 -20.03 -8.62 31.12
C SER A 83 -21.16 -7.75 31.72
N THR A 84 -20.87 -6.81 32.61
CA THR A 84 -21.86 -6.01 33.35
C THR A 84 -21.62 -4.51 33.31
N ASN A 85 -20.67 -4.00 32.52
CA ASN A 85 -20.62 -2.55 32.28
C ASN A 85 -20.01 -2.21 30.90
N PRO A 86 -20.81 -1.79 29.91
CA PRO A 86 -20.28 -1.32 28.64
C PRO A 86 -19.76 0.11 28.84
N ARG A 87 -18.57 0.28 29.40
CA ARG A 87 -17.83 1.55 29.30
C ARG A 87 -17.22 1.68 27.90
N TYR A 88 -18.06 1.54 26.86
CA TYR A 88 -17.68 1.83 25.49
C TYR A 88 -17.69 3.35 25.31
N GLY A 89 -16.60 3.99 25.71
CA GLY A 89 -15.84 4.90 24.84
C GLY A 89 -16.50 6.15 24.26
N ALA A 90 -17.60 6.67 24.82
CA ALA A 90 -18.11 7.99 24.45
C ALA A 90 -17.26 9.15 25.04
N ASP A 91 -16.27 8.83 25.88
CA ASP A 91 -15.36 9.78 26.54
C ASP A 91 -14.41 10.51 25.58
N ASN A 92 -14.16 9.95 24.39
CA ASN A 92 -13.29 10.56 23.38
C ASN A 92 -13.98 11.65 22.55
N GLU A 93 -15.30 11.76 22.65
CA GLU A 93 -16.11 12.61 21.78
C GLU A 93 -16.46 13.97 22.44
N TRP A 94 -16.35 14.06 23.77
CA TRP A 94 -16.82 15.21 24.56
C TRP A 94 -15.72 16.17 25.05
N ASN A 95 -14.44 15.97 24.70
CA ASN A 95 -13.35 16.93 24.96
C ASN A 95 -13.02 17.76 23.69
N ARG A 96 -13.99 18.56 23.23
CA ARG A 96 -13.74 19.65 22.26
C ARG A 96 -13.70 20.99 22.97
#